data_AF-A0AAW3TT49-F1
#
_entry.id   AF-A0AAW3TT49-F1
#
_cell.length_a   1.000
_cell.length_b   1.000
_cell.length_c   1.000
_cell.angle_alpha   90.00
_cell.angle_beta   90.00
_cell.angle_gamma   90.00
#
_symmetry.space_group_name_H-M   'P 1'
#
loop_
_entity.id
_entity.type
_entity.pdbx_description
1 polymer ?
#
loop_
_entity_poly.entity_id
_entity_poly.type
_entity_poly.pdbx_seq_one_letter_code
_entity_poly.pdbx_strand_id
1 'polypeptide(L)'
;MTVKTYTSPEAVYVDGIYHNANTPFTTAAEPNDNWERVKPVEKAAMEASDKTLNVQPALEDLELPALKALAATKNVPSVVDGKALSKKELITAIKAADEPTL
;
A
#
# COMPACT_ATOMS: atom_id res chain seq x y z
N MET A 1 -8.82 -22.51 -16.19
CA MET A 1 -7.65 -21.64 -16.37
C MET A 1 -6.66 -21.96 -15.27
N THR A 2 -5.45 -22.37 -15.64
CA THR A 2 -4.38 -22.65 -14.68
C THR A 2 -3.53 -21.39 -14.57
N VAL A 3 -3.54 -20.74 -13.41
CA VAL A 3 -2.64 -19.59 -13.16
C VAL A 3 -1.22 -20.10 -12.88
N LYS A 4 -0.24 -19.42 -13.46
CA LYS A 4 1.19 -19.69 -13.24
C LYS A 4 1.85 -18.41 -12.70
N THR A 5 2.87 -18.58 -11.86
CA THR A 5 3.66 -17.48 -11.35
C THR A 5 4.78 -17.16 -12.33
N TYR A 6 4.94 -15.88 -12.66
CA TYR A 6 6.00 -15.40 -13.52
C TYR A 6 6.72 -14.19 -12.92
N THR A 7 7.96 -13.97 -13.36
CA THR A 7 8.74 -12.77 -13.03
C THR A 7 9.28 -12.17 -14.32
N SER A 8 8.94 -10.91 -14.60
CA SER A 8 9.42 -10.17 -15.77
C SER A 8 10.53 -9.19 -15.36
N PRO A 9 11.64 -9.06 -16.11
CA PRO A 9 12.68 -8.06 -15.83
C PRO A 9 12.22 -6.62 -16.10
N GLU A 10 11.15 -6.44 -16.86
CA GLU A 10 10.53 -5.16 -17.21
C GLU A 10 9.12 -5.09 -16.61
N ALA A 11 8.60 -3.87 -16.42
CA ALA A 11 7.22 -3.69 -16.00
C ALA A 11 6.27 -4.04 -17.16
N VAL A 12 5.22 -4.80 -16.88
CA VAL A 12 4.32 -5.35 -17.89
C VAL A 12 2.86 -5.18 -17.49
N TYR A 13 2.00 -4.95 -18.47
CA TYR A 13 0.55 -5.12 -18.34
C TYR A 13 0.17 -6.51 -18.78
N VAL A 14 -0.54 -7.24 -17.92
CA VAL A 14 -1.06 -8.57 -18.23
C VAL A 14 -2.55 -8.57 -17.98
N ASP A 15 -3.33 -8.84 -19.04
CA ASP A 15 -4.80 -8.79 -18.99
C ASP A 15 -5.35 -7.46 -18.40
N GLY A 16 -4.68 -6.34 -18.70
CA GLY A 16 -5.04 -5.01 -18.17
C GLY A 16 -4.60 -4.74 -16.71
N ILE A 17 -3.88 -5.66 -16.08
CA ILE A 17 -3.30 -5.51 -14.74
C ILE A 17 -1.82 -5.16 -14.84
N TYR A 18 -1.40 -4.09 -14.17
CA TYR A 18 -0.01 -3.68 -14.12
C TYR A 18 0.80 -4.53 -13.12
N HIS A 19 1.97 -5.00 -13.58
CA HIS A 19 2.93 -5.72 -12.77
C HIS A 19 4.32 -5.06 -12.84
N ASN A 20 4.90 -4.83 -11.67
CA ASN A 20 6.21 -4.21 -11.54
C ASN A 20 7.34 -5.11 -12.06
N ALA A 21 8.39 -4.48 -12.56
CA ALA A 21 9.63 -5.15 -12.93
C ALA A 21 10.22 -5.93 -11.75
N ASN A 22 10.75 -7.12 -12.03
CA ASN A 22 11.37 -8.05 -11.07
C ASN A 22 10.46 -8.48 -9.91
N THR A 23 9.14 -8.24 -10.01
CA THR A 23 8.16 -8.67 -9.00
C THR A 23 7.43 -9.90 -9.52
N PRO A 24 7.35 -10.99 -8.74
CA PRO A 24 6.59 -12.16 -9.14
C PRO A 24 5.09 -11.83 -9.15
N PHE A 25 4.39 -12.23 -10.22
CA PHE A 25 2.95 -12.09 -10.36
C PHE A 25 2.33 -13.38 -10.89
N THR A 26 1.04 -13.59 -10.59
CA THR A 26 0.29 -14.78 -11.06
C THR A 26 -0.65 -14.38 -12.17
N THR A 27 -0.61 -15.13 -13.28
CA THR A 27 -1.52 -14.91 -14.40
C THR A 27 -1.84 -16.24 -15.09
N ALA A 28 -3.00 -16.32 -15.73
CA ALA A 28 -3.35 -17.41 -16.63
C ALA A 28 -2.89 -17.13 -18.08
N ALA A 29 -2.50 -15.88 -18.40
CA ALA A 29 -1.98 -15.52 -19.71
C ALA A 29 -0.56 -16.00 -19.91
N GLU A 30 -0.30 -16.60 -21.07
CA GLU A 30 1.05 -17.01 -21.43
C GLU A 30 1.95 -15.79 -21.68
N PRO A 31 3.23 -15.85 -21.25
CA PRO A 31 4.21 -14.83 -21.58
C PRO A 31 4.30 -14.70 -23.10
N ASN A 32 4.16 -13.47 -23.59
CA ASN A 32 4.17 -13.01 -24.99
C ASN A 32 2.80 -12.74 -25.66
N ASP A 33 1.70 -13.42 -25.31
CA ASP A 33 0.42 -13.18 -26.00
C ASP A 33 -0.39 -12.01 -25.42
N ASN A 34 -0.28 -11.75 -24.11
CA ASN A 34 -1.05 -10.69 -23.44
C ASN A 34 -0.20 -9.81 -22.52
N TRP A 35 1.12 -9.81 -22.70
CA TRP A 35 2.05 -9.04 -21.86
C TRP A 35 2.51 -7.80 -22.62
N GLU A 36 1.86 -6.67 -22.38
CA GLU A 36 2.28 -5.40 -22.96
C GLU A 36 3.41 -4.78 -22.12
N ARG A 37 4.55 -4.50 -22.75
CA ARG A 37 5.70 -3.89 -22.05
C ARG A 37 5.44 -2.41 -21.79
N VAL A 38 5.63 -1.99 -20.55
CA VAL A 38 5.46 -0.59 -20.13
C VAL A 38 6.79 0.14 -20.29
N LYS A 39 6.78 1.27 -21.01
CA LYS A 39 8.00 2.08 -21.17
C LYS A 39 8.37 2.76 -19.84
N PRO A 40 9.66 3.06 -19.60
CA PRO A 40 10.10 3.69 -18.35
C PRO A 40 9.38 5.01 -17.99
N VAL A 41 8.96 5.80 -18.99
CA VAL A 41 8.21 7.05 -18.75
C VAL A 41 6.80 6.79 -18.26
N GLU A 42 6.14 5.77 -18.81
CA GLU A 42 4.80 5.34 -18.40
C GLU A 42 4.85 4.67 -17.01
N LYS A 43 5.91 3.89 -16.76
CA LYS A 43 6.21 3.31 -15.45
C LYS A 43 6.28 4.40 -14.37
N ALA A 44 7.05 5.47 -14.60
CA ALA A 44 7.18 6.54 -13.61
C ALA A 44 5.86 7.28 -13.36
N ALA A 45 5.05 7.50 -14.40
CA ALA A 45 3.72 8.13 -14.28
C ALA A 45 2.73 7.23 -13.53
N MET A 46 2.82 5.91 -13.73
CA MET A 46 1.98 4.93 -13.04
C MET A 46 2.41 4.70 -11.60
N GLU A 47 3.71 4.60 -11.32
CA GLU A 47 4.24 4.58 -9.96
C GLU A 47 3.86 5.86 -9.19
N ALA A 48 3.83 7.02 -9.86
CA ALA A 48 3.34 8.26 -9.26
C ALA A 48 1.81 8.26 -9.04
N SER A 49 1.03 7.60 -9.91
CA SER A 49 -0.42 7.44 -9.75
C SER A 49 -0.79 6.47 -8.62
N ASP A 50 0.01 5.42 -8.41
CA ASP A 50 -0.15 4.51 -7.27
C ASP A 50 0.32 5.18 -5.95
N LYS A 51 1.36 6.03 -6.01
CA LYS A 51 1.81 6.84 -4.87
C LYS A 51 0.87 7.96 -4.47
N THR A 52 -0.01 8.44 -5.35
CA THR A 52 -0.90 9.57 -5.07
C THR A 52 -2.16 9.19 -4.30
N LEU A 53 -2.42 7.90 -4.08
CA LEU A 53 -3.55 7.42 -3.28
C LEU A 53 -3.26 7.28 -1.78
N ASN A 54 -2.03 7.53 -1.32
CA ASN A 54 -1.70 7.54 0.11
C ASN A 54 -1.36 8.94 0.63
N VAL A 55 -2.12 9.95 0.20
CA VAL A 55 -2.24 11.18 0.99
C VAL A 55 -3.23 10.88 2.12
N GLN A 56 -2.86 9.98 3.04
CA GLN A 56 -3.49 10.03 4.34
C GLN A 56 -3.21 11.44 4.88
N PRO A 57 -4.25 12.22 5.23
CA PRO A 57 -4.02 13.49 5.91
C PRO A 57 -3.05 13.22 7.06
N ALA A 58 -2.06 14.09 7.25
CA ALA A 58 -1.09 13.90 8.30
C ALA A 58 -1.86 13.65 9.60
N LEU A 59 -1.37 12.72 10.44
CA LEU A 59 -2.03 12.40 11.71
C LEU A 59 -2.27 13.66 12.56
N GLU A 60 -1.48 14.71 12.33
CA GLU A 60 -1.57 16.03 12.94
C GLU A 60 -2.82 16.82 12.50
N ASP A 61 -3.29 16.63 11.28
CA ASP A 61 -4.48 17.26 10.70
C ASP A 61 -5.78 16.50 11.03
N LEU A 62 -5.69 15.23 11.44
CA LEU A 62 -6.85 14.44 11.81
C LEU A 62 -7.50 14.93 13.11
N GLU A 63 -8.82 14.92 13.18
CA GLU A 63 -9.54 15.17 14.43
C GLU A 63 -9.40 14.00 15.41
N LEU A 64 -9.58 14.28 16.70
CA LEU A 64 -9.45 13.30 17.78
C LEU A 64 -10.31 12.03 17.59
N PRO A 65 -11.55 12.09 17.06
CA PRO A 65 -12.34 10.90 16.74
C PRO A 65 -11.73 10.05 15.62
N ALA A 66 -11.21 10.70 14.56
CA ALA A 66 -10.57 10.01 13.43
C ALA A 66 -9.27 9.32 13.86
N LEU A 67 -8.49 9.97 14.74
CA LEU A 67 -7.30 9.39 15.34
C LEU A 67 -7.62 8.17 16.21
N LYS A 68 -8.71 8.21 16.99
CA LYS A 68 -9.15 7.05 17.78
C LYS A 68 -9.58 5.88 16.89
N ALA A 69 -10.33 6.15 15.83
CA ALA A 69 -10.73 5.12 14.87
C ALA A 69 -9.50 4.47 14.19
N LEU A 70 -8.55 5.30 13.74
CA LEU A 70 -7.32 4.81 13.11
C LEU A 70 -6.45 4.00 14.08
N ALA A 71 -6.31 4.46 15.33
CA ALA A 71 -5.60 3.73 16.37
C ALA A 71 -6.26 2.40 16.71
N ALA A 72 -7.59 2.33 16.72
CA ALA A 72 -8.33 1.08 16.92
C ALA A 72 -8.12 0.11 15.74
N THR A 73 -8.17 0.61 14.50
CA THR A 73 -7.85 -0.21 13.31
C THR A 73 -6.43 -0.76 13.35
N LYS A 74 -5.48 -0.01 13.90
CA LYS A 74 -4.08 -0.43 14.06
C LYS A 74 -3.80 -1.23 15.34
N ASN A 75 -4.84 -1.63 16.09
CA ASN A 75 -4.70 -2.36 17.35
C ASN A 75 -3.75 -1.69 18.36
N VAL A 76 -3.74 -0.35 18.43
CA VAL A 76 -2.95 0.38 19.42
C VAL A 76 -3.44 0.00 20.82
N PRO A 77 -2.62 -0.66 21.67
CA PRO A 77 -3.05 -1.20 22.95
C PRO A 77 -3.70 -0.14 23.84
N SER A 78 -3.08 1.04 23.91
CA SER A 78 -3.58 2.18 24.69
C SER A 78 -5.00 2.63 24.33
N VAL A 79 -5.46 2.41 23.09
CA VAL A 79 -6.84 2.72 22.66
C VAL A 79 -7.78 1.55 22.92
N VAL A 80 -7.31 0.32 22.73
CA VAL A 80 -8.05 -0.91 23.04
C VAL A 80 -8.30 -1.05 24.55
N ASP A 81 -7.34 -0.65 25.38
CA ASP A 81 -7.44 -0.59 26.85
C ASP A 81 -8.34 0.55 27.35
N GLY A 82 -8.91 1.36 26.46
CA GLY A 82 -9.81 2.47 26.82
C GLY A 82 -9.12 3.63 27.54
N LYS A 83 -7.79 3.79 27.41
CA LYS A 83 -7.10 4.94 28.02
C LYS A 83 -7.50 6.23 27.32
N ALA A 84 -7.78 7.26 28.13
CA ALA A 84 -8.00 8.61 27.63
C ALA A 84 -6.65 9.22 27.23
N LEU A 85 -6.27 9.01 25.97
CA LEU A 85 -5.07 9.61 25.38
C LEU A 85 -5.37 10.97 24.77
N SER A 86 -4.43 11.91 24.92
CA SER A 86 -4.47 13.19 24.22
C SER A 86 -4.17 13.03 22.72
N LYS A 87 -4.51 14.05 21.92
CA LYS A 87 -4.28 14.04 20.46
C LYS A 87 -2.83 13.69 20.11
N LYS A 88 -1.87 14.27 20.82
CA LYS A 88 -0.42 14.02 20.60
C LYS A 88 -0.04 12.57 20.94
N GLU A 89 -0.53 12.04 22.05
CA GLU A 89 -0.25 10.66 22.46
C GLU A 89 -0.85 9.64 21.48
N LEU A 90 -2.06 9.90 20.95
CA LEU A 90 -2.66 9.07 19.90
C LEU A 90 -1.81 9.06 18.64
N ILE A 91 -1.34 10.23 18.18
CA ILE A 91 -0.48 10.34 17.00
C ILE A 91 0.83 9.56 17.22
N THR A 92 1.48 9.72 18.37
CA THR A 92 2.71 8.99 18.70
C THR A 92 2.47 7.48 18.74
N ALA A 93 1.36 7.03 19.34
CA ALA A 93 1.05 5.61 19.44
C ALA A 93 0.68 4.98 18.09
N ILE A 94 -0.01 5.72 17.21
CA ILE A 94 -0.28 5.31 15.83
C ILE A 94 1.02 5.21 15.03
N LYS A 95 1.90 6.21 15.12
CA LYS A 95 3.22 6.19 14.46
C LYS A 95 4.07 5.01 14.94
N ALA A 96 4.09 4.75 16.25
CA ALA A 96 4.82 3.61 16.83
C ALA A 96 4.24 2.25 16.40
N ALA A 97 2.95 2.17 16.07
CA ALA A 97 2.33 0.96 15.52
C ALA A 97 2.59 0.78 14.01
N ASP A 98 2.94 1.85 13.28
CA ASP A 98 3.36 1.79 11.86
C ASP A 98 4.83 1.44 11.68
N GLU A 99 5.67 1.66 12.69
CA GLU A 99 7.06 1.23 12.63
C GLU A 99 7.11 -0.30 12.71
N PRO A 100 7.65 -1.01 11.70
CA PRO A 100 7.79 -2.44 11.78
C PRO A 100 8.73 -2.76 12.94
N THR A 101 8.21 -3.36 14.00
CA THR A 101 9.03 -4.01 15.02
C THR A 101 9.86 -5.09 14.32
N LEU A 102 11.15 -4.78 14.15
CA LEU A 102 12.22 -5.70 13.76
C LEU A 102 12.24 -6.96 14.62
#